data_AF-A0A3N5AX40-F1
#
_entry.id   AF-A0A3N5AX40-F1
#
_cell.length_a   1.000
_cell.length_b   1.000
_cell.length_c   1.000
_cell.angle_alpha   90.00
_cell.angle_beta   90.00
_cell.angle_gamma   90.00
#
_symmetry.space_group_name_H-M   'P 1'
#
loop_
_entity.id
_entity.type
_entity.pdbx_description
1 polymer ?
#
loop_
_entity_poly.entity_id
_entity_poly.type
_entity_poly.pdbx_seq_one_letter_code
_entity_poly.pdbx_strand_id
1 'polypeptide(L)'
;MPKLAELLDRKTLEDLRALVRPEEKAEEKVSVTAHAVDRLLNGGFRFPSEVPRTREAAERLLARAVLKGRFVRKCAGGAEEVCWNDLYLVIRRFPDGKIVVLTVNGDRAWRGWWVKKETYKRFSAKALAAL
;
A
#
# COMPACT_ATOMS: atom_id res chain seq x y z
N MET A 1 -14.17 33.12 -38.79
CA MET A 1 -13.90 31.78 -38.24
C MET A 1 -14.01 31.86 -36.72
N PRO A 2 -15.09 31.33 -36.11
CA PRO A 2 -15.18 31.31 -34.66
C PRO A 2 -14.18 30.30 -34.10
N LYS A 3 -13.56 30.65 -32.96
CA LYS A 3 -12.53 29.86 -32.29
C LYS A 3 -13.14 28.54 -31.82
N LEU A 4 -12.47 27.42 -32.12
CA LEU A 4 -12.76 26.05 -31.66
C LEU A 4 -12.96 25.89 -30.14
N ALA A 5 -12.72 26.93 -29.34
CA ALA A 5 -12.85 26.95 -27.89
C ALA A 5 -14.29 27.19 -27.39
N GLU A 6 -15.22 27.66 -28.21
CA GLU A 6 -16.60 28.00 -27.79
C GLU A 6 -17.64 26.87 -28.03
N LEU A 7 -17.24 25.75 -28.63
CA LEU A 7 -18.14 24.63 -28.97
C LEU A 7 -18.13 23.46 -27.95
N LEU A 8 -17.36 23.57 -26.86
CA LEU A 8 -17.42 22.62 -25.76
C LEU A 8 -18.45 23.11 -24.75
N ASP A 9 -19.68 22.66 -24.96
CA ASP A 9 -20.82 22.81 -24.06
C ASP A 9 -20.38 22.50 -22.62
N ARG A 10 -20.81 23.30 -21.63
CA ARG A 10 -20.43 23.09 -20.22
C ARG A 10 -20.78 21.67 -19.74
N LYS A 11 -21.82 21.11 -20.34
CA LYS A 11 -22.28 19.73 -20.11
C LYS A 11 -21.26 18.69 -20.57
N THR A 12 -20.52 18.92 -21.65
CA THR A 12 -19.47 18.00 -22.12
C THR A 12 -18.24 18.01 -21.21
N LEU A 13 -17.91 19.14 -20.58
CA LEU A 13 -16.86 19.23 -19.57
C LEU A 13 -17.25 18.54 -18.25
N GLU A 14 -18.54 18.58 -17.87
CA GLU A 14 -19.06 17.81 -16.74
C GLU A 14 -19.14 16.30 -17.04
N ASP A 15 -19.52 15.90 -18.25
CA ASP A 15 -19.50 14.49 -18.66
C ASP A 15 -18.07 13.94 -18.75
N LEU A 16 -17.10 14.75 -19.19
CA LEU A 16 -15.67 14.44 -19.14
C LEU A 16 -15.12 14.44 -17.70
N ARG A 17 -15.72 15.20 -16.78
CA ARG A 17 -15.46 15.09 -15.34
C ARG A 17 -16.22 13.92 -14.69
N ALA A 18 -17.30 13.41 -15.27
CA ALA A 18 -17.94 12.17 -14.82
C ALA A 18 -17.13 10.94 -15.25
N LEU A 19 -16.29 11.09 -16.28
CA LEU A 19 -15.15 10.24 -16.60
C LEU A 19 -13.92 10.50 -15.69
N VAL A 20 -14.08 11.23 -14.57
CA VAL A 20 -13.10 11.27 -13.48
C VAL A 20 -12.82 9.84 -13.03
N ARG A 21 -11.71 9.38 -13.60
CA ARG A 21 -10.85 8.24 -13.34
C ARG A 21 -11.51 7.18 -12.44
N PRO A 22 -11.83 5.98 -12.94
CA PRO A 22 -12.19 4.85 -12.08
C PRO A 22 -11.14 4.57 -10.98
N GLU A 23 -9.91 5.09 -11.12
CA GLU A 23 -8.88 5.08 -10.07
C GLU A 23 -9.30 5.84 -8.80
N GLU A 24 -10.00 6.98 -8.87
CA GLU A 24 -10.40 7.75 -7.68
C GLU A 24 -11.54 7.05 -6.90
N LYS A 25 -12.53 6.47 -7.59
CA LYS A 25 -13.58 5.65 -6.96
C LYS A 25 -13.05 4.37 -6.32
N ALA A 26 -11.96 3.82 -6.85
CA ALA A 26 -11.32 2.64 -6.26
C ALA A 26 -10.52 2.98 -5.00
N GLU A 27 -9.91 4.18 -4.95
CA GLU A 27 -9.21 4.68 -3.76
C GLU A 27 -10.16 4.91 -2.57
N GLU A 28 -11.41 5.34 -2.81
CA GLU A 28 -12.42 5.49 -1.74
C GLU A 28 -12.74 4.19 -0.97
N LYS A 29 -12.51 3.02 -1.58
CA LYS A 29 -12.72 1.72 -0.91
C LYS A 29 -11.50 1.23 -0.13
N VAL A 30 -10.38 1.95 -0.18
CA VAL A 30 -9.16 1.58 0.53
C VAL A 30 -9.02 2.40 1.80
N SER A 31 -9.11 1.73 2.94
CA SER A 31 -8.80 2.33 4.24
C SER A 31 -7.39 1.93 4.68
N VAL A 32 -6.60 2.91 5.10
CA VAL A 32 -5.23 2.70 5.59
C VAL A 32 -5.23 2.84 7.10
N THR A 33 -4.66 1.88 7.82
CA THR A 33 -4.55 1.97 9.28
C THR A 33 -3.47 2.98 9.68
N ALA A 34 -3.65 3.65 10.82
CA ALA A 34 -2.63 4.55 11.38
C ALA A 34 -1.28 3.84 11.59
N HIS A 35 -1.31 2.56 11.95
CA HIS A 35 -0.12 1.73 12.09
C HIS A 35 0.65 1.57 10.76
N ALA A 36 -0.05 1.34 9.64
CA ALA A 36 0.60 1.23 8.34
C ALA A 36 1.27 2.54 7.90
N VAL A 37 0.62 3.68 8.18
CA VAL A 37 1.19 5.02 7.92
C VAL A 37 2.43 5.25 8.76
N ASP A 38 2.33 5.04 10.07
CA ASP A 38 3.45 5.24 11.01
C ASP A 38 4.64 4.37 10.63
N ARG A 39 4.38 3.09 10.30
CA ARG A 39 5.41 2.18 9.79
C ARG A 39 6.06 2.72 8.54
N LEU A 40 5.31 3.24 7.57
CA LEU A 40 5.90 3.77 6.34
C LEU A 40 6.81 4.98 6.61
N LEU A 41 6.36 5.92 7.44
CA LEU A 41 7.08 7.16 7.73
C LEU A 41 8.32 6.92 8.61
N ASN A 42 8.20 6.05 9.60
CA ASN A 42 9.21 5.86 10.66
C ASN A 42 10.00 4.54 10.54
N GLY A 43 9.63 3.66 9.60
CA GLY A 43 10.16 2.29 9.50
C GLY A 43 11.59 2.16 9.00
N GLY A 44 12.25 3.26 8.63
CA GLY A 44 13.65 3.26 8.16
C GLY A 44 13.87 2.47 6.87
N PHE A 45 12.83 2.33 6.05
CA PHE A 45 12.89 1.55 4.81
C PHE A 45 13.69 2.31 3.74
N ARG A 46 14.56 1.60 3.01
CA ARG A 46 15.23 2.13 1.83
C ARG A 46 14.31 1.98 0.63
N PHE A 47 13.53 3.02 0.36
CA PHE A 47 12.69 3.07 -0.84
C PHE A 47 13.51 3.57 -2.03
N PRO A 48 13.36 2.95 -3.23
CA PRO A 48 13.98 3.46 -4.45
C PRO A 48 13.36 4.79 -4.93
N SER A 49 12.21 5.18 -4.39
CA SER A 49 11.51 6.44 -4.67
C SER A 49 11.21 7.20 -3.37
N GLU A 50 11.21 8.54 -3.43
CA GLU A 50 11.07 9.46 -2.29
C GLU A 50 10.04 8.99 -1.25
N VAL A 51 10.50 8.91 0.00
CA VAL A 51 9.63 8.60 1.15
C VAL A 51 8.64 9.76 1.32
N PRO A 52 7.33 9.50 1.40
CA PRO A 52 6.36 10.55 1.69
C PRO A 52 6.71 11.22 3.02
N ARG A 53 6.69 12.56 3.06
CA ARG A 53 7.00 13.35 4.26
C ARG A 53 5.78 13.69 5.11
N THR A 54 4.58 13.49 4.56
CA THR A 54 3.32 13.79 5.23
C THR A 54 2.47 12.53 5.36
N ARG A 55 1.61 12.51 6.37
CA ARG A 55 0.64 11.43 6.60
C ARG A 55 -0.29 11.24 5.41
N GLU A 56 -0.83 12.32 4.86
CA GLU A 56 -1.72 12.27 3.70
C GLU A 56 -1.02 11.69 2.46
N ALA A 57 0.23 12.06 2.22
CA ALA A 57 1.02 11.50 1.11
C ALA A 57 1.30 10.01 1.32
N ALA A 58 1.56 9.59 2.57
CA ALA A 58 1.71 8.19 2.93
C ALA A 58 0.41 7.40 2.72
N GLU A 59 -0.73 7.90 3.16
CA GLU A 59 -2.04 7.26 2.97
C GLU A 59 -2.36 7.08 1.48
N ARG A 60 -2.16 8.12 0.66
CA ARG A 60 -2.35 8.05 -0.81
C ARG A 60 -1.39 7.07 -1.47
N LEU A 61 -0.12 7.07 -1.09
CA LEU A 61 0.86 6.12 -1.60
C LEU A 61 0.42 4.67 -1.30
N LEU A 62 0.00 4.41 -0.06
CA LEU A 62 -0.43 3.08 0.37
C LEU A 62 -1.71 2.64 -0.34
N ALA A 63 -2.70 3.53 -0.48
CA ALA A 63 -3.92 3.24 -1.23
C ALA A 63 -3.61 2.87 -2.68
N ARG A 64 -2.79 3.67 -3.35
CA ARG A 64 -2.34 3.39 -4.72
C ARG A 64 -1.55 2.09 -4.84
N ALA A 65 -0.69 1.81 -3.86
CA ALA A 65 0.14 0.61 -3.84
C ALA A 65 -0.69 -0.67 -3.69
N VAL A 66 -1.82 -0.62 -2.96
CA VAL A 66 -2.77 -1.73 -2.89
C VAL A 66 -3.45 -2.01 -4.23
N LEU A 67 -3.87 -0.95 -4.92
CA LEU A 67 -4.63 -1.06 -6.15
C LEU A 67 -3.75 -1.52 -7.33
N LYS A 68 -2.51 -1.02 -7.38
CA LYS A 68 -1.56 -1.30 -8.47
C LYS A 68 -0.57 -2.43 -8.15
N GLY A 69 -0.57 -2.91 -6.91
CA GLY A 69 0.35 -3.95 -6.46
C GLY A 69 -0.05 -5.34 -6.93
N ARG A 70 0.95 -6.20 -7.12
CA ARG A 70 0.77 -7.61 -7.43
C ARG A 70 0.55 -8.41 -6.14
N PHE A 71 -0.39 -9.35 -6.18
CA PHE A 71 -0.54 -10.35 -5.13
C PHE A 71 0.75 -11.18 -5.01
N VAL A 72 1.17 -11.46 -3.77
CA VAL A 72 2.37 -12.26 -3.48
C VAL A 72 1.96 -13.59 -2.84
N ARG A 73 1.19 -13.54 -1.75
CA ARG A 73 0.75 -14.73 -1.02
C ARG A 73 -0.42 -14.43 -0.07
N LYS A 74 -1.09 -15.48 0.39
CA LYS A 74 -1.99 -15.40 1.54
C LYS A 74 -1.18 -15.42 2.85
N CYS A 75 -1.65 -14.65 3.81
CA CYS A 75 -1.16 -14.59 5.19
C CYS A 75 -2.18 -15.24 6.13
N ALA A 76 -1.78 -15.53 7.36
CA ALA A 76 -2.69 -16.02 8.39
C ALA A 76 -3.85 -15.04 8.64
N GLY A 77 -5.00 -15.56 9.07
CA GLY A 77 -6.18 -14.74 9.38
C GLY A 77 -6.88 -14.14 8.15
N GLY A 78 -6.65 -14.69 6.94
CA GLY A 78 -7.28 -14.23 5.71
C GLY A 78 -6.73 -12.92 5.16
N ALA A 79 -5.56 -12.48 5.65
CA ALA A 79 -4.85 -11.36 5.07
C ALA A 79 -4.09 -11.78 3.80
N GLU A 80 -3.72 -10.81 2.98
CA GLU A 80 -2.95 -11.00 1.75
C GLU A 80 -1.71 -10.11 1.77
N GLU A 81 -0.61 -10.61 1.23
CA GLU A 81 0.58 -9.81 0.98
C GLU A 81 0.57 -9.33 -0.47
N VAL A 82 0.73 -8.03 -0.65
CA VAL A 82 0.76 -7.35 -1.96
C VAL A 82 2.09 -6.61 -2.10
N CYS A 83 2.65 -6.60 -3.31
CA CYS A 83 3.92 -5.95 -3.62
C CYS A 83 3.75 -4.89 -4.71
N TRP A 84 4.28 -3.69 -4.50
CA TRP A 84 4.31 -2.62 -5.48
C TRP A 84 5.62 -1.84 -5.37
N ASN A 85 6.43 -1.74 -6.43
CA ASN A 85 7.73 -1.04 -6.41
C ASN A 85 8.61 -1.44 -5.20
N ASP A 86 8.75 -2.74 -4.95
CA ASP A 86 9.43 -3.31 -3.79
C ASP A 86 8.85 -2.93 -2.42
N LEU A 87 7.73 -2.20 -2.35
CA LEU A 87 6.94 -2.01 -1.14
C LEU A 87 6.04 -3.21 -0.92
N TYR A 88 6.18 -3.88 0.22
CA TYR A 88 5.29 -4.97 0.59
C TYR A 88 4.29 -4.55 1.66
N LEU A 89 3.03 -4.81 1.36
CA LEU A 89 1.87 -4.44 2.13
C LEU A 89 1.18 -5.71 2.62
N VAL A 90 0.66 -5.66 3.84
CA VAL A 90 -0.30 -6.66 4.31
C VAL A 90 -1.67 -6.01 4.30
N ILE A 91 -2.59 -6.61 3.55
CA ILE A 91 -3.95 -6.11 3.37
C ILE A 91 -4.99 -7.14 3.81
N ARG A 92 -6.21 -6.67 4.03
CA ARG A 92 -7.39 -7.52 4.15
C ARG A 92 -8.46 -7.03 3.20
N ARG A 93 -8.98 -7.94 2.37
CA ARG A 93 -10.13 -7.68 1.49
C ARG A 93 -11.39 -8.18 2.18
N PHE A 94 -12.43 -7.36 2.17
CA PHE A 94 -13.73 -7.68 2.73
C PHE A 94 -14.73 -8.00 1.60
N PRO A 95 -15.79 -8.79 1.87
CA PRO A 95 -16.77 -9.19 0.85
C PRO A 95 -17.53 -8.01 0.21
N ASP A 96 -17.65 -6.88 0.91
CA ASP A 96 -18.23 -5.62 0.43
C ASP A 96 -17.33 -4.86 -0.57
N GLY A 97 -16.14 -5.41 -0.85
CA GLY A 97 -15.13 -4.80 -1.71
C GLY A 97 -14.26 -3.77 -1.01
N LYS A 98 -14.39 -3.59 0.32
CA LYS A 98 -13.50 -2.74 1.10
C LYS A 98 -12.13 -3.42 1.25
N ILE A 99 -11.07 -2.62 1.16
CA ILE A 99 -9.69 -3.08 1.37
C ILE A 99 -9.08 -2.32 2.54
N VAL A 100 -8.49 -3.04 3.49
CA VAL A 100 -7.83 -2.44 4.65
C VAL A 100 -6.34 -2.73 4.59
N VAL A 101 -5.50 -1.68 4.62
CA VAL A 101 -4.05 -1.80 4.76
C VAL A 101 -3.70 -1.95 6.22
N LEU A 102 -3.25 -3.14 6.61
CA LEU A 102 -2.94 -3.48 8.00
C LEU A 102 -1.53 -3.03 8.39
N THR A 103 -0.52 -3.30 7.56
CA THR A 103 0.87 -2.89 7.83
C THR A 103 1.72 -2.87 6.57
N VAL A 104 2.94 -2.35 6.72
CA VAL A 104 3.97 -2.20 5.68
C VAL A 104 5.26 -2.86 6.17
N ASN A 105 5.81 -3.75 5.35
CA ASN A 105 6.99 -4.55 5.69
C ASN A 105 8.24 -4.16 4.89
N GLY A 106 8.21 -3.06 4.13
CA GLY A 106 9.35 -2.61 3.33
C GLY A 106 9.77 -3.62 2.26
N ASP A 107 11.02 -3.54 1.82
CA ASP A 107 11.55 -4.37 0.74
C ASP A 107 11.75 -5.85 1.11
N ARG A 108 11.86 -6.70 0.07
CA ARG A 108 12.03 -8.14 0.23
C ARG A 108 13.33 -8.51 0.94
N ALA A 109 14.41 -7.77 0.67
CA ALA A 109 15.72 -8.04 1.24
C ALA A 109 15.75 -7.75 2.74
N TRP A 110 15.16 -6.63 3.16
CA TRP A 110 14.94 -6.28 4.56
C TRP A 110 14.10 -7.34 5.27
N ARG A 111 13.02 -7.83 4.64
CA ARG A 111 12.19 -8.88 5.23
C ARG A 111 12.94 -10.19 5.38
N GLY A 112 13.70 -10.60 4.36
CA GLY A 112 14.56 -11.78 4.42
C GLY A 112 15.63 -11.67 5.50
N TRP A 113 16.24 -10.49 5.64
CA TRP A 113 17.19 -10.20 6.73
C TRP A 113 16.52 -10.23 8.11
N TRP A 114 15.34 -9.61 8.26
CA TRP A 114 14.60 -9.57 9.52
C TRP A 114 14.17 -10.98 9.97
N VAL A 115 13.63 -11.78 9.05
CA VAL A 115 13.27 -13.18 9.31
C VAL A 115 14.50 -13.95 9.77
N LYS A 116 15.64 -13.84 9.06
CA LYS A 116 16.90 -14.46 9.52
C LYS A 116 17.24 -13.96 10.93
N LYS A 117 17.27 -12.65 11.16
CA LYS A 117 17.62 -12.08 12.48
C LYS A 117 16.72 -12.59 13.61
N GLU A 118 15.41 -12.66 13.41
CA GLU A 118 14.48 -13.17 14.43
C GLU A 118 14.55 -14.69 14.61
N THR A 119 14.65 -15.45 13.52
CA THR A 119 14.79 -16.90 13.59
C THR A 119 16.11 -17.27 14.28
N TYR A 120 17.23 -16.63 13.94
CA TYR A 120 18.52 -16.86 14.61
C TYR A 120 18.52 -16.44 16.09
N LYS A 121 17.70 -15.45 16.50
CA LYS A 121 17.52 -15.13 17.93
C LYS A 121 16.83 -16.27 18.70
N ARG A 122 15.82 -16.89 18.09
CA ARG A 122 15.09 -18.02 18.70
C ARG A 122 15.96 -19.28 18.83
N PHE A 123 16.93 -19.46 17.93
CA PHE A 123 17.89 -20.57 17.98
C PHE A 123 19.25 -20.19 18.58
N SER A 124 19.38 -19.02 19.21
CA SER A 124 20.61 -18.70 19.93
C SER A 124 20.74 -19.65 21.13
N ALA A 125 21.93 -20.22 21.33
CA ALA A 125 22.23 -21.36 22.21
C ALA A 125 21.77 -21.26 23.67
N LYS A 126 21.30 -20.08 24.13
CA LYS A 126 20.67 -19.91 25.44
C LYS A 126 19.25 -20.49 25.54
N ALA A 127 18.52 -20.64 24.44
CA ALA A 127 17.17 -21.23 24.46
C ALA A 127 17.19 -22.77 24.44
N LEU A 128 18.29 -23.38 23.97
CA LEU A 128 18.51 -24.84 23.98
C LEU A 128 19.06 -25.35 25.33
N ALA A 129 19.53 -24.47 26.21
CA ALA A 129 19.97 -24.84 27.56
C ALA A 129 18.81 -24.94 28.58
N ALA A 130 17.56 -24.77 28.12
CA ALA A 130 16.35 -24.80 28.95
C ALA A 130 15.30 -25.84 28.46
N LEU A 131 15.67 -26.68 27.50
CA LEU A 131 14.92 -27.87 27.06
C LEU A 131 15.69 -29.12 27.51
#